data_AF-A0A3D6EM44-F1
#
_entry.id   AF-A0A3D6EM44-F1
#
_cell.length_a   1.000
_cell.length_b   1.000
_cell.length_c   1.000
_cell.angle_alpha   90.00
_cell.angle_beta   90.00
_cell.angle_gamma   90.00
#
_symmetry.space_group_name_H-M   'P 1'
#
loop_
_entity.id
_entity.type
_entity.pdbx_description
1 polymer ?
#
loop_
_entity_poly.entity_id
_entity_poly.type
_entity_poly.pdbx_seq_one_letter_code
_entity_poly.pdbx_strand_id
1 'polypeptide(L)'
;MTNEIRPEDLIVTEQDGTRRINHDVIESYGLFNLPRATMRQALMVYYDNASRQGRGAAQSVRTFITLASSITRFPRQVAINFTRGVAYRRNMRMLRRFSR
;
A
#
# COMPACT_ATOMS: atom_id res chain seq x y z
N MET A 1 23.04 4.16 6.89
CA MET A 1 22.74 4.64 5.52
C MET A 1 21.27 4.36 5.26
N THR A 2 20.43 5.38 5.27
CA THR A 2 19.00 5.25 4.94
C THR A 2 18.95 5.18 3.42
N ASN A 3 18.77 3.98 2.85
CA ASN A 3 18.50 3.87 1.41
C ASN A 3 17.15 4.55 1.17
N GLU A 4 17.19 5.71 0.53
CA GLU A 4 15.99 6.46 0.18
C GLU A 4 15.31 5.73 -0.97
N ILE A 5 14.20 5.04 -0.69
CA ILE A 5 13.44 4.34 -1.73
C ILE A 5 12.85 5.36 -2.69
N ARG A 6 13.24 5.27 -3.96
CA ARG A 6 12.67 6.13 -5.00
C ARG A 6 11.33 5.56 -5.47
N PRO A 7 10.39 6.41 -5.92
CA PRO A 7 9.12 5.94 -6.46
C PRO A 7 9.28 4.94 -7.62
N GLU A 8 10.31 5.11 -8.46
CA GLU A 8 10.64 4.19 -9.55
C GLU A 8 11.04 2.78 -9.10
N ASP A 9 11.62 2.62 -7.89
CA ASP A 9 11.96 1.31 -7.33
C ASP A 9 10.70 0.55 -6.88
N LEU A 10 9.61 1.30 -6.66
CA LEU A 10 8.35 0.82 -6.09
C LEU A 10 7.26 0.62 -7.12
N ILE A 11 7.14 1.54 -8.09
CA ILE A 11 6.08 1.57 -9.09
C ILE A 11 6.72 1.32 -10.45
N VAL A 12 6.36 0.21 -11.08
CA VAL A 12 6.82 -0.12 -12.42
C VAL A 12 5.68 0.12 -13.41
N THR A 13 5.95 0.90 -14.45
CA THR A 13 5.03 1.07 -15.58
C THR A 13 5.38 0.02 -16.64
N GLU A 14 4.41 -0.80 -17.00
CA GLU A 14 4.52 -1.80 -18.06
C GLU A 14 4.40 -1.16 -19.45
N GLN A 15 4.75 -1.92 -20.49
CA GLN A 15 4.73 -1.43 -21.88
C GLN A 15 3.33 -0.99 -22.36
N ASP A 16 2.27 -1.55 -21.77
CA ASP A 16 0.87 -1.20 -22.06
C ASP A 16 0.36 0.02 -21.27
N GLY A 17 1.24 0.66 -20.49
CA GLY A 17 0.90 1.80 -19.64
C GLY A 17 0.26 1.43 -18.31
N THR A 18 0.06 0.14 -18.02
CA THR A 18 -0.39 -0.30 -16.70
C THR A 18 0.71 -0.11 -15.66
N ARG A 19 0.30 0.18 -14.41
CA ARG A 19 1.24 0.37 -13.30
C ARG A 19 1.11 -0.82 -12.35
N ARG A 20 2.25 -1.41 -12.00
CA ARG A 20 2.34 -2.44 -10.95
C ARG A 20 3.14 -1.93 -9.76
N ILE A 21 2.93 -2.58 -8.62
CA ILE A 21 3.68 -2.33 -7.41
C ILE A 21 4.67 -3.47 -7.17
N ASN A 22 5.94 -3.13 -6.92
CA ASN A 22 6.91 -4.05 -6.37
C ASN A 22 6.60 -4.30 -4.89
N HIS A 23 5.71 -5.26 -4.61
CA HIS A 23 5.20 -5.50 -3.26
C HIS A 23 6.28 -6.00 -2.29
N ASP A 24 7.29 -6.71 -2.79
CA ASP A 24 8.37 -7.23 -1.94
C ASP A 24 9.23 -6.09 -1.33
N VAL A 25 9.34 -4.96 -2.05
CA VAL A 25 9.95 -3.73 -1.53
C VAL A 25 9.10 -3.11 -0.41
N ILE A 26 7.77 -3.12 -0.54
CA ILE A 26 6.87 -2.66 0.53
C ILE A 26 6.94 -3.57 1.75
N GLU A 27 6.96 -4.89 1.55
CA GLU A 27 7.01 -5.86 2.65
C GLU A 27 8.31 -5.72 3.44
N SER A 28 9.45 -5.49 2.77
CA SER A 28 10.75 -5.33 3.41
C SER A 28 10.95 -3.96 4.07
N TYR A 29 10.53 -2.86 3.41
CA TYR A 29 10.74 -1.51 3.93
C TYR A 29 9.66 -1.04 4.90
N GLY A 30 8.42 -1.52 4.72
CA GLY A 30 7.25 -1.07 5.46
C GLY A 30 6.51 0.08 4.76
N LEU A 31 5.23 -0.13 4.42
CA LEU A 31 4.39 0.86 3.74
C LEU A 31 4.36 2.22 4.45
N PHE A 32 4.27 2.21 5.78
CA PHE A 32 4.18 3.42 6.60
C PHE A 32 5.53 4.09 6.87
N ASN A 33 6.64 3.46 6.48
CA ASN A 33 7.97 4.05 6.55
C ASN A 33 8.29 4.85 5.27
N LEU A 34 7.49 4.71 4.21
CA LEU A 34 7.66 5.45 2.97
C LEU A 34 7.37 6.95 3.15
N PRO A 35 8.01 7.83 2.35
CA PRO A 35 7.59 9.21 2.24
C PRO A 35 6.10 9.31 1.91
N ARG A 36 5.38 10.27 2.51
CA ARG A 36 3.92 10.39 2.38
C ARG A 36 3.43 10.44 0.93
N ALA A 37 4.17 11.12 0.06
CA ALA A 37 3.87 11.20 -1.37
C ALA A 37 3.98 9.83 -2.06
N THR A 38 5.09 9.13 -1.83
CA THR A 38 5.35 7.78 -2.36
C THR A 38 4.33 6.77 -1.86
N MET A 39 4.01 6.78 -0.56
CA MET A 39 2.97 5.94 0.02
C MET A 39 1.62 6.18 -0.67
N ARG A 40 1.23 7.45 -0.86
CA ARG A 40 -0.05 7.79 -1.51
C ARG A 40 -0.08 7.30 -2.96
N GLN A 41 0.99 7.49 -3.73
CA GLN A 41 1.07 7.00 -5.10
C GLN A 41 0.92 5.48 -5.16
N ALA A 42 1.65 4.75 -4.30
CA ALA A 42 1.56 3.29 -4.23
C ALA A 42 0.14 2.80 -3.92
N LEU A 43 -0.53 3.44 -2.97
CA LEU A 43 -1.92 3.14 -2.62
C LEU A 43 -2.90 3.39 -3.78
N MET A 44 -2.65 4.40 -4.61
CA MET A 44 -3.49 4.66 -5.78
C MET A 44 -3.28 3.61 -6.87
N VAL A 45 -2.06 3.14 -7.09
CA VAL A 45 -1.83 2.01 -8.01
C VAL A 45 -2.54 0.74 -7.52
N TYR A 46 -2.48 0.43 -6.22
CA TYR A 46 -3.27 -0.67 -5.65
C TYR A 46 -4.77 -0.53 -5.92
N TYR A 47 -5.30 0.67 -5.76
CA TYR A 47 -6.71 0.96 -5.99
C TYR A 47 -7.08 0.82 -7.47
N ASP A 48 -6.26 1.33 -8.38
CA ASP A 48 -6.47 1.23 -9.82
C ASP A 48 -6.49 -0.24 -10.27
N ASN A 49 -5.52 -1.03 -9.81
CA ASN A 49 -5.43 -2.46 -10.12
C ASN A 49 -6.62 -3.23 -9.53
N ALA A 50 -7.00 -2.94 -8.27
CA ALA A 50 -8.19 -3.52 -7.66
C ALA A 50 -9.48 -3.12 -8.40
N SER A 51 -9.55 -1.91 -8.94
CA SER A 51 -10.71 -1.42 -9.71
C SER A 51 -10.90 -2.18 -11.02
N ARG A 52 -9.82 -2.61 -11.66
CA ARG A 52 -9.86 -3.50 -12.83
C ARG A 52 -10.35 -4.91 -12.50
N GLN A 53 -10.12 -5.37 -11.27
CA GLN A 53 -10.58 -6.69 -10.80
C GLN A 53 -12.05 -6.70 -10.34
N GLY A 54 -12.64 -5.54 -10.05
CA GLY A 54 -14.07 -5.39 -9.77
C GLY A 54 -14.40 -4.53 -8.55
N ARG A 55 -15.69 -4.21 -8.38
CA ARG A 55 -16.16 -3.25 -7.34
C ARG A 55 -15.82 -3.68 -5.91
N GLY A 56 -15.94 -4.98 -5.59
CA GLY A 56 -15.61 -5.50 -4.27
C GLY A 56 -14.12 -5.38 -3.91
N ALA A 57 -13.24 -5.61 -4.89
CA ALA A 57 -11.80 -5.44 -4.74
C ALA A 57 -11.45 -3.95 -4.51
N ALA A 58 -12.00 -3.06 -5.36
CA ALA A 58 -11.83 -1.62 -5.20
C ALA A 58 -12.28 -1.12 -3.82
N GLN A 59 -13.44 -1.59 -3.34
CA GLN A 59 -13.98 -1.21 -2.04
C GLN A 59 -13.08 -1.69 -0.89
N SER A 60 -12.47 -2.86 -1.01
CA SER A 60 -11.54 -3.40 -0.02
C SER A 60 -10.29 -2.51 0.11
N VAL A 61 -9.68 -2.15 -1.02
CA VAL A 61 -8.50 -1.26 -1.03
C VAL A 61 -8.86 0.15 -0.56
N ARG A 62 -10.00 0.69 -1.01
CA ARG A 62 -10.48 2.00 -0.56
C ARG A 62 -10.68 2.07 0.95
N THR A 63 -11.26 1.02 1.54
CA THR A 63 -11.44 0.92 3.00
C THR A 63 -10.09 0.95 3.71
N PHE A 64 -9.11 0.19 3.22
CA PHE A 64 -7.76 0.23 3.76
C PHE A 64 -7.13 1.64 3.68
N ILE A 65 -7.25 2.33 2.54
CA ILE A 65 -6.72 3.69 2.34
C ILE A 65 -7.34 4.68 3.33
N THR A 66 -8.66 4.61 3.53
CA THR A 66 -9.38 5.47 4.48
C THR A 66 -8.89 5.26 5.92
N LEU A 67 -8.72 4.00 6.32
CA LEU A 67 -8.19 3.65 7.64
C LEU A 67 -6.74 4.11 7.80
N ALA A 68 -5.88 3.85 6.81
CA ALA A 68 -4.48 4.28 6.81
C ALA A 68 -4.35 5.81 6.90
N SER A 69 -5.22 6.56 6.22
CA SER A 69 -5.22 8.03 6.24
C SER A 69 -5.65 8.61 7.60
N SER A 70 -6.42 7.85 8.38
CA SER A 70 -6.97 8.27 9.67
C SER A 70 -6.22 7.66 10.86
N ILE A 71 -5.15 6.90 10.61
CA ILE A 71 -4.55 6.01 11.62
C ILE A 71 -3.97 6.77 12.83
N THR A 72 -3.61 8.05 12.65
CA THR A 72 -3.10 8.91 13.73
C THR A 72 -4.16 9.27 14.77
N ARG A 73 -5.45 9.14 14.43
CA ARG A 73 -6.58 9.40 15.34
C ARG A 73 -6.97 8.17 16.17
N PHE A 74 -6.37 7.02 15.90
CA PHE A 74 -6.74 5.76 16.54
C PHE A 74 -5.98 5.61 17.86
N PRO A 75 -6.49 4.82 18.82
CA PRO A 75 -5.74 4.48 20.02
C PRO A 75 -4.35 3.93 19.66
N ARG A 76 -3.32 4.30 20.43
CA ARG A 76 -1.91 3.98 20.15
C ARG A 76 -1.69 2.49 19.82
N GLN A 77 -2.32 1.59 20.58
CA GLN A 77 -2.20 0.15 20.36
C GLN A 77 -2.76 -0.30 19.01
N VAL A 78 -3.88 0.30 18.57
CA VAL A 78 -4.49 0.02 17.27
C VAL A 78 -3.60 0.53 16.15
N ALA A 79 -3.09 1.77 16.27
CA ALA A 79 -2.17 2.34 15.30
C ALA A 79 -0.89 1.48 15.15
N ILE A 80 -0.28 1.05 16.25
CA ILE A 80 0.90 0.16 16.22
C ILE A 80 0.59 -1.16 15.51
N ASN A 81 -0.55 -1.77 15.80
CA ASN A 81 -0.91 -3.05 15.18
C ASN A 81 -1.18 -2.90 13.67
N PHE A 82 -1.78 -1.78 13.27
CA PHE A 82 -2.10 -1.47 11.88
C PHE A 82 -0.86 -1.11 11.03
N THR A 83 0.18 -0.53 11.64
CA THR A 83 1.38 -0.10 10.91
C THR A 83 2.54 -1.10 10.92
N ARG A 84 2.63 -1.96 11.95
CA ARG A 84 3.72 -2.95 12.08
C ARG A 84 3.35 -4.27 12.76
N GLY A 85 2.08 -4.47 13.14
CA GLY A 85 1.63 -5.67 13.85
C GLY A 85 0.99 -6.76 12.98
N VAL A 86 0.14 -7.59 13.60
CA VAL A 86 -0.59 -8.67 12.92
C VAL A 86 -1.57 -8.10 11.90
N ALA A 87 -2.25 -6.99 12.22
CA ALA A 87 -3.16 -6.33 11.31
C ALA A 87 -2.42 -5.80 10.08
N TYR A 88 -1.25 -5.18 10.27
CA TYR A 88 -0.36 -4.78 9.17
C TYR A 88 -0.05 -5.96 8.23
N ARG A 89 0.42 -7.10 8.74
CA ARG A 89 0.73 -8.29 7.93
C ARG A 89 -0.47 -8.86 7.18
N ARG A 90 -1.68 -8.75 7.75
CA ARG A 90 -2.92 -9.16 7.06
C ARG A 90 -3.26 -8.19 5.94
N ASN A 91 -3.13 -6.89 6.19
CA ASN A 91 -3.38 -5.85 5.20
C ASN A 91 -2.39 -5.93 4.03
N MET A 92 -1.10 -6.17 4.28
CA MET A 92 -0.11 -6.32 3.21
C MET A 92 -0.42 -7.54 2.34
N ARG A 93 -0.73 -8.69 2.94
CA ARG A 93 -1.17 -9.89 2.19
C ARG A 93 -2.42 -9.63 1.34
N MET A 94 -3.35 -8.82 1.82
CA MET A 94 -4.52 -8.40 1.05
C MET A 94 -4.10 -7.52 -0.14
N LEU A 95 -3.26 -6.50 0.09
CA LEU A 95 -2.77 -5.62 -0.97
C LEU A 95 -1.94 -6.35 -2.03
N ARG A 96 -1.19 -7.40 -1.67
CA ARG A 96 -0.39 -8.20 -2.60
C ARG A 96 -1.21 -8.70 -3.80
N ARG A 97 -2.49 -9.02 -3.58
CA ARG A 97 -3.43 -9.48 -4.62
C ARG A 97 -3.71 -8.44 -5.70
N PHE A 98 -3.45 -7.17 -5.40
CA PHE A 98 -3.69 -6.02 -6.27
C PHE A 98 -2.37 -5.34 -6.68
N SER A 99 -1.24 -6.03 -6.52
CA SER A 99 0.08 -5.53 -6.95
C SER A 99 0.23 -5.48 -8.47
N ARG A 100 -0.63 -6.18 -9.21
CA ARG A 100 -0.68 -6.27 -10.67
C ARG A 100 -2.12 -6.05 -11.13
#